data_AF-A0A941YYM2-F1
#
_entry.id   AF-A0A941YYM2-F1
#
_cell.length_a   1.000
_cell.length_b   1.000
_cell.length_c   1.000
_cell.angle_alpha   90.00
_cell.angle_beta   90.00
_cell.angle_gamma   90.00
#
_symmetry.space_group_name_H-M   'P 1'
#
loop_
_entity.id
_entity.type
_entity.pdbx_description
1 polymer ?
#
loop_
_entity_poly.entity_id
_entity_poly.type
_entity_poly.pdbx_seq_one_letter_code
_entity_poly.pdbx_strand_id
1 'polypeptide(L)'
;MPRYEVTVRAHGLLLPMHDSLAVGFYKVVPVRALDPVEAEVRAIEVVRRDWSATRYAFRNRGNPPMLTIERVGLLTWWHRLLGAPKGYVFFDAHGVQTALHAD
;
A
#
# COMPACT_ATOMS: atom_id res chain seq x y z
N MET A 1 15.28 9.72 14.55
CA MET A 1 15.04 8.63 13.58
C MET A 1 14.75 9.22 12.21
N PRO A 2 15.50 8.83 11.16
CA PRO A 2 15.18 9.15 9.78
C PRO A 2 13.75 8.75 9.42
N ARG A 3 13.21 9.40 8.38
CA ARG A 3 11.92 9.07 7.80
C ARG A 3 12.16 8.31 6.51
N TYR A 4 11.50 7.19 6.34
CA TYR A 4 11.55 6.38 5.13
C TYR A 4 10.18 6.40 4.46
N GLU A 5 10.19 6.35 3.14
CA GLU A 5 9.04 6.03 2.32
C GLU A 5 9.20 4.59 1.84
N VAL A 6 8.21 3.77 2.17
CA VAL A 6 8.22 2.34 1.83
C VAL A 6 7.03 2.08 0.92
N THR A 7 7.29 1.54 -0.27
CA THR A 7 6.25 1.05 -1.17
C THR A 7 6.00 -0.41 -0.86
N VAL A 8 4.80 -0.71 -0.39
CA VAL A 8 4.34 -2.07 -0.10
C VAL A 8 3.43 -2.53 -1.22
N ARG A 9 3.71 -3.72 -1.74
CA ARG A 9 2.85 -4.42 -2.69
C ARG A 9 2.06 -5.49 -1.97
N ALA A 10 0.75 -5.51 -2.20
CA ALA A 10 -0.14 -6.57 -1.77
C ALA A 10 -0.59 -7.39 -2.98
N HIS A 11 -0.70 -8.70 -2.80
CA HIS A 11 -1.24 -9.62 -3.81
C HIS A 11 -2.06 -10.73 -3.16
N GLY A 12 -2.76 -11.50 -3.99
CA GLY A 12 -3.67 -12.57 -3.53
C GLY A 12 -5.07 -12.07 -3.15
N LEU A 13 -5.43 -10.86 -3.61
CA LEU A 13 -6.76 -10.30 -3.43
C LEU A 13 -7.72 -10.87 -4.48
N LEU A 14 -8.99 -10.93 -4.11
CA LEU A 14 -10.11 -11.05 -5.05
C LEU A 14 -11.11 -9.96 -4.66
N LEU A 15 -10.79 -8.72 -5.02
CA LEU A 15 -11.57 -7.55 -4.64
C LEU A 15 -12.38 -7.05 -5.85
N PRO A 16 -13.73 -7.16 -5.83
CA PRO A 16 -14.56 -6.63 -6.90
C PRO A 16 -14.44 -5.11 -6.99
N MET A 17 -14.04 -4.62 -8.16
CA MET A 17 -14.09 -3.22 -8.58
C MET A 17 -15.21 -3.05 -9.62
N HIS A 18 -15.44 -1.82 -10.10
CA HIS A 18 -16.58 -1.50 -10.98
C HIS A 18 -16.68 -2.43 -12.19
N ASP A 19 -15.56 -2.58 -12.92
CA ASP A 19 -15.51 -3.37 -14.17
C ASP A 19 -14.48 -4.51 -14.13
N SER A 20 -13.93 -4.82 -12.95
CA SER A 20 -12.81 -5.76 -12.84
C SER A 20 -12.70 -6.43 -11.47
N LEU A 21 -11.74 -7.35 -11.37
CA LEU A 21 -11.31 -7.94 -10.11
C LEU A 21 -9.87 -7.50 -9.82
N ALA A 22 -9.68 -6.68 -8.78
CA ALA A 22 -8.36 -6.32 -8.34
C ALA A 22 -7.68 -7.51 -7.66
N VAL A 23 -6.48 -7.85 -8.13
CA VAL A 23 -5.65 -8.98 -7.66
C VAL A 23 -4.58 -8.54 -6.67
N GLY A 24 -4.36 -7.23 -6.55
CA GLY A 24 -3.39 -6.64 -5.66
C GLY A 24 -3.51 -5.11 -5.56
N PHE A 25 -2.65 -4.52 -4.73
CA PHE A 25 -2.49 -3.07 -4.66
C PHE A 25 -1.05 -2.67 -4.34
N TYR A 26 -0.73 -1.42 -4.62
CA TYR A 26 0.42 -0.71 -4.03
C TYR A 26 -0.06 0.28 -2.98
N LYS A 27 0.71 0.42 -1.91
CA LYS A 27 0.51 1.46 -0.90
C LYS A 27 1.86 2.02 -0.49
N VAL A 28 1.98 3.34 -0.54
CA VAL A 28 3.16 4.06 -0.08
C VAL A 28 2.94 4.44 1.38
N VAL A 29 3.85 4.03 2.26
CA VAL A 29 3.74 4.28 3.70
C VAL A 29 4.98 5.01 4.19
N PRO A 30 4.82 6.23 4.73
CA PRO A 30 5.90 6.91 5.39
C PRO A 30 6.05 6.41 6.83
N VAL A 31 7.24 5.95 7.20
CA VAL A 31 7.56 5.46 8.56
C VAL A 31 8.80 6.16 9.12
N ARG A 32 8.92 6.20 10.45
CA ARG A 32 10.18 6.56 11.12
C ARG A 32 10.85 5.27 11.61
N ALA A 33 12.13 5.12 11.34
CA ALA A 33 12.92 3.94 11.71
C ALA A 33 14.40 4.33 11.91
N LEU A 34 15.20 3.46 12.53
CA LEU A 34 16.64 3.59 12.69
C LEU A 34 17.38 3.26 11.40
N ASP A 35 16.94 2.22 10.71
CA ASP A 35 17.54 1.68 9.51
C ASP A 35 16.46 1.23 8.49
N PRO A 36 16.85 0.85 7.26
CA PRO A 36 15.91 0.40 6.24
C PRO A 36 15.14 -0.88 6.62
N VAL A 37 15.76 -1.81 7.36
CA VAL A 37 15.12 -3.08 7.73
C VAL A 37 13.99 -2.85 8.73
N GLU A 38 14.22 -2.01 9.74
CA GLU A 38 13.16 -1.59 10.66
C GLU A 38 12.05 -0.81 9.91
N ALA A 39 12.39 -0.03 8.88
CA ALA A 39 11.40 0.66 8.07
C ALA A 39 10.47 -0.31 7.34
N GLU A 40 10.99 -1.39 6.78
CA GLU A 40 10.21 -2.44 6.11
C GLU A 40 9.22 -3.11 7.05
N VAL A 41 9.70 -3.55 8.22
CA VAL A 41 8.86 -4.20 9.24
C VAL A 41 7.72 -3.29 9.66
N ARG A 42 8.04 -2.04 10.02
CA ARG A 42 7.03 -1.05 10.43
C ARG A 42 6.04 -0.74 9.31
N ALA A 43 6.50 -0.66 8.06
CA ALA A 43 5.62 -0.41 6.92
C ALA A 43 4.61 -1.55 6.73
N ILE A 44 5.06 -2.81 6.82
CA ILE A 44 4.18 -3.99 6.74
C ILE A 44 3.14 -3.98 7.86
N GLU A 45 3.55 -3.69 9.09
CA GLU A 45 2.64 -3.60 10.24
C GLU A 45 1.55 -2.55 10.02
N VAL A 46 1.95 -1.36 9.55
CA VAL A 46 1.00 -0.27 9.24
C VAL A 46 0.04 -0.70 8.13
N VAL A 47 0.52 -1.25 7.02
CA VAL A 47 -0.35 -1.70 5.92
C VAL A 47 -1.32 -2.78 6.39
N ARG A 48 -0.84 -3.76 7.16
CA ARG A 48 -1.66 -4.85 7.69
C ARG A 48 -2.77 -4.34 8.60
N ARG A 49 -2.43 -3.49 9.56
CA ARG A 49 -3.39 -2.89 10.51
C ARG A 49 -4.41 -2.01 9.81
N ASP A 50 -3.94 -1.14 8.92
CA ASP A 50 -4.82 -0.24 8.20
C ASP A 50 -5.76 -1.03 7.29
N TRP A 51 -5.23 -2.01 6.54
CA TRP A 51 -6.01 -2.86 5.64
C TRP A 51 -7.17 -3.52 6.36
N SER A 52 -6.94 -4.16 7.51
CA SER A 52 -7.98 -4.86 8.27
C SER A 52 -9.17 -3.97 8.67
N ALA A 53 -8.99 -2.64 8.72
CA ALA A 53 -10.04 -1.70 9.05
C ALA A 53 -10.74 -1.09 7.80
N THR A 54 -10.33 -1.44 6.59
CA THR A 54 -10.89 -0.86 5.36
C THR A 54 -12.15 -1.56 4.87
N ARG A 55 -13.02 -0.81 4.19
CA ARG A 55 -14.11 -1.38 3.37
C ARG A 55 -13.62 -2.36 2.31
N TYR A 56 -12.39 -2.20 1.83
CA TYR A 56 -11.77 -3.08 0.84
C TYR A 56 -11.47 -4.46 1.43
N ALA A 57 -10.97 -4.53 2.66
CA ALA A 57 -10.77 -5.80 3.34
C ALA A 57 -12.09 -6.56 3.54
N PHE A 58 -13.17 -5.85 3.89
CA PHE A 58 -14.49 -6.47 4.02
C PHE A 58 -15.06 -7.01 2.70
N ARG A 59 -14.76 -6.33 1.58
CA ARG A 59 -15.23 -6.75 0.25
C ARG A 59 -14.29 -7.75 -0.43
N ASN A 60 -13.10 -7.98 0.12
CA ASN A 60 -12.15 -8.95 -0.43
C ASN A 60 -12.70 -10.36 -0.25
N ARG A 61 -12.88 -11.07 -1.36
CA ARG A 61 -13.33 -12.48 -1.37
C ARG A 61 -12.16 -13.46 -1.37
N GLY A 62 -10.93 -12.95 -1.46
CA GLY A 62 -9.71 -13.75 -1.43
C GLY A 62 -9.18 -13.95 -0.01
N ASN A 63 -8.00 -14.54 0.08
CA ASN A 63 -7.27 -14.64 1.34
C ASN A 63 -6.80 -13.25 1.82
N PRO A 64 -6.37 -13.13 3.10
CA PRO A 64 -5.61 -11.97 3.54
C PRO A 64 -4.44 -11.71 2.58
N PRO A 65 -4.18 -10.45 2.17
CA PRO A 65 -3.16 -10.16 1.19
C PRO A 65 -1.77 -10.54 1.71
N MET A 66 -0.97 -11.14 0.84
CA MET A 66 0.45 -11.31 1.08
C MET A 66 1.17 -10.00 0.75
N LEU A 67 1.91 -9.47 1.72
CA LEU A 67 2.57 -8.17 1.64
C LEU A 67 4.06 -8.36 1.36
N THR A 68 4.57 -7.65 0.35
CA THR A 68 5.99 -7.61 -0.01
C THR A 68 6.47 -6.17 -0.11
N ILE A 69 7.75 -5.94 0.15
CA ILE A 69 8.39 -4.64 -0.04
C ILE A 69 8.80 -4.52 -1.50
N GLU A 70 8.32 -3.48 -2.17
CA GLU A 70 8.73 -3.15 -3.55
C GLU A 70 9.92 -2.19 -3.53
N ARG A 71 9.88 -1.19 -2.63
CA ARG A 71 10.90 -0.14 -2.56
C ARG A 71 10.99 0.44 -1.15
N VAL A 72 12.21 0.76 -0.73
CA VAL A 72 12.50 1.57 0.46
C VAL A 72 13.34 2.76 0.03
N GLY A 73 12.95 3.96 0.45
CA GLY A 73 13.69 5.18 0.17
C GLY A 73 13.76 6.09 1.40
N LEU A 74 14.87 6.77 1.60
CA LEU A 74 14.96 7.81 2.62
C LEU A 74 14.17 9.04 2.15
N LEU A 75 13.21 9.49 2.94
CA LEU A 75 12.45 10.71 2.66
C LEU A 75 13.34 11.92 2.89
N THR A 76 13.87 12.46 1.79
CA THR A 76 14.54 13.76 1.80
C THR A 76 13.52 14.88 1.90
N TRP A 77 13.94 16.00 2.49
CA TRP A 77 13.07 17.12 2.84
C TRP A 77 12.30 17.73 1.66
N TRP A 78 12.80 17.59 0.43
CA TRP A 78 12.11 18.04 -0.80
C TRP A 78 10.82 17.27 -1.11
N HIS A 79 10.68 16.01 -0.68
CA HIS A 79 9.44 15.24 -0.85
C HIS A 79 8.26 15.79 -0.01
N ARG A 80 8.51 16.71 0.94
CA ARG A 80 7.42 17.39 1.68
C ARG A 80 6.56 18.28 0.79
N LEU A 81 7.07 18.75 -0.35
CA LEU A 81 6.38 19.71 -1.22
C LEU A 81 5.40 19.05 -2.20
N LEU A 82 5.54 17.75 -2.49
CA LEU A 82 4.74 17.06 -3.52
C LEU A 82 3.53 16.29 -2.97
N GLY A 83 3.37 16.22 -1.64
CA GLY A 83 2.34 15.40 -1.00
C GLY A 83 2.62 13.89 -1.15
N ALA A 84 2.50 13.13 -0.07
CA ALA A 84 2.62 11.68 -0.18
C ALA A 84 1.37 11.13 -0.87
N PRO A 85 1.49 10.24 -1.88
CA PRO A 85 0.33 9.59 -2.48
C PRO A 85 -0.44 8.85 -1.38
N LYS A 86 -1.72 9.22 -1.20
CA LYS A 86 -2.60 8.65 -0.19
C LYS A 86 -3.47 7.55 -0.79
N GLY A 87 -3.68 6.48 -0.04
CA GLY A 87 -4.63 5.43 -0.38
C GLY A 87 -3.99 4.18 -0.99
N TYR A 88 -4.81 3.43 -1.70
CA TYR A 88 -4.46 2.14 -2.31
C TYR A 88 -4.51 2.31 -3.83
N VAL A 89 -3.44 1.90 -4.50
CA VAL A 89 -3.40 1.86 -5.96
C VAL A 89 -3.62 0.41 -6.37
N PHE A 90 -4.85 0.06 -6.72
CA PHE A 90 -5.21 -1.30 -7.08
C PHE A 90 -4.73 -1.66 -8.49
N PHE A 91 -4.54 -2.95 -8.75
CA PHE A 91 -4.24 -3.46 -10.08
C PHE A 91 -4.97 -4.78 -10.31
N ASP A 92 -5.31 -5.04 -11.56
CA ASP A 92 -5.89 -6.29 -12.03
C ASP A 92 -4.84 -7.12 -12.79
N ALA A 93 -5.27 -8.16 -13.51
CA ALA A 93 -4.38 -8.99 -14.33
C ALA A 93 -3.82 -8.26 -15.57
N HIS A 94 -4.41 -7.13 -15.96
CA HIS A 94 -4.09 -6.36 -17.16
C HIS A 94 -3.27 -5.10 -16.87
N GLY A 95 -3.23 -4.64 -15.61
CA GLY A 95 -2.39 -3.52 -15.18
C GLY A 95 -2.98 -2.73 -14.02
N VAL A 96 -2.45 -1.51 -13.82
CA VAL A 96 -2.88 -0.63 -12.73
C VAL A 96 -4.27 -0.09 -13.01
N GLN A 97 -5.16 -0.25 -12.03
CA GLN A 97 -6.46 0.42 -12.00
C GLN A 97 -6.43 1.50 -10.93
N THR A 98 -6.36 2.76 -11.37
CA THR A 98 -6.54 3.87 -10.44
C THR A 98 -8.00 3.87 -9.99
N ALA A 99 -8.25 3.62 -8.70
CA ALA A 99 -9.58 3.79 -8.13
C ALA A 99 -9.95 5.29 -8.19
N LEU A 100 -10.60 5.70 -9.28
CA LEU A 100 -11.26 6.99 -9.37
C LEU A 100 -12.45 6.95 -8.40
N HIS A 101 -12.42 7.90 -7.45
CA HIS A 101 -13.40 8.15 -6.39
C HIS A 101 -13.37 7.23 -5.16
N ALA A 102 -12.72 7.75 -4.11
CA ALA A 102 -13.17 7.52 -2.74
C ALA A 102 -14.08 8.69 -2.35
N ASP A 103 -15.37 8.40 -2.16
CA ASP A 103 -16.18 9.12 -1.17
C ASP A 103 -15.58 8.91 0.22
#